data_AF-A0A3L7Z6D3-F1
#
_entry.id   AF-A0A3L7Z6D3-F1
#
_cell.length_a   1.000
_cell.length_b   1.000
_cell.length_c   1.000
_cell.angle_alpha   90.00
_cell.angle_beta   90.00
_cell.angle_gamma   90.00
#
_symmetry.space_group_name_H-M   'P 1'
#
loop_
_entity.id
_entity.type
_entity.pdbx_description
1 polymer ?
#
loop_
_entity_poly.entity_id
_entity_poly.type
_entity_poly.pdbx_seq_one_letter_code
_entity_poly.pdbx_strand_id
1 'polypeptide(L)'
;MILRKEGTLNAGPNLGTGEGVAYSKRWYVAFVRMHHEKKVAERLGKMGIENFVPVQQEVHQWSDRRKVVESVLLPMMVFVYVDPKERKEVLSFSTVSRYMVMRGESSPAVIPDEQMARFRFMLDYSDEAVYMKPKIR
;
A
#
# COMPACT_ATOMS: atom_id res chain seq x y z
N MET A 1 -0.30 -20.80 33.84
CA MET A 1 0.29 -21.56 32.74
C MET A 1 0.45 -20.59 31.57
N ILE A 2 1.68 -20.20 31.25
CA ILE A 2 2.00 -19.14 30.29
C ILE A 2 1.99 -19.76 28.89
N LEU A 3 1.03 -19.40 28.04
CA LEU A 3 1.02 -19.83 26.64
C LEU A 3 1.91 -18.88 25.83
N ARG A 4 3.01 -19.44 25.31
CA ARG A 4 4.00 -18.76 24.48
C ARG A 4 3.50 -18.66 23.03
N LYS A 5 3.71 -17.46 22.49
CA LYS A 5 3.57 -16.96 21.13
C LYS A 5 4.04 -17.95 20.04
N GLU A 6 3.18 -18.26 19.07
CA GLU A 6 3.60 -18.82 17.78
C GLU A 6 4.01 -17.68 16.85
N GLY A 7 5.32 -17.58 16.59
CA GLY A 7 5.86 -16.66 15.61
C GLY A 7 5.67 -17.21 14.21
N THR A 8 4.93 -16.48 13.37
CA THR A 8 4.88 -16.69 11.93
C THR A 8 6.25 -16.40 11.34
N LEU A 9 7.01 -17.46 11.04
CA LEU A 9 8.29 -17.41 10.34
C LEU A 9 8.04 -17.13 8.86
N ASN A 10 8.01 -15.85 8.47
CA ASN A 10 8.21 -15.49 7.07
C ASN A 10 9.71 -15.57 6.76
N ALA A 11 10.17 -16.79 6.46
CA ALA A 11 11.49 -17.02 5.91
C ALA A 11 11.55 -16.35 4.52
N GLY A 12 12.27 -15.23 4.42
CA GLY A 12 12.68 -14.71 3.11
C GLY A 12 13.58 -15.73 2.41
N PRO A 13 13.55 -15.84 1.08
CA PRO A 13 14.42 -16.78 0.39
C PRO A 13 15.87 -16.33 0.53
N ASN A 14 16.69 -17.19 1.15
CA ASN A 14 18.15 -17.18 0.97
C ASN A 14 18.43 -17.41 -0.52
N LEU A 15 19.36 -16.63 -1.09
CA LEU A 15 19.76 -16.76 -2.50
C LEU A 15 20.19 -18.21 -2.82
N GLY A 16 19.57 -18.79 -3.84
CA GLY A 16 19.96 -20.07 -4.44
C GLY A 16 19.39 -20.17 -5.86
N THR A 17 20.29 -20.31 -6.83
CA THR A 17 20.01 -20.53 -8.25
C THR A 17 19.10 -21.74 -8.49
N GLY A 18 18.05 -21.58 -9.32
CA GLY A 18 17.23 -22.70 -9.78
C GLY A 18 15.79 -22.27 -10.10
N GLU A 19 15.39 -22.50 -11.34
CA GLU A 19 14.06 -22.24 -11.90
C GLU A 19 12.95 -22.90 -11.05
N GLY A 20 11.85 -22.19 -10.80
CA GLY A 20 10.58 -22.83 -10.42
C GLY A 20 9.97 -22.55 -9.04
N VAL A 21 10.51 -21.67 -8.20
CA VAL A 21 9.77 -21.22 -7.00
C VAL A 21 8.74 -20.16 -7.38
N ALA A 22 7.46 -20.46 -7.19
CA ALA A 22 6.39 -19.46 -7.26
C ALA A 22 6.72 -18.35 -6.26
N TYR A 23 7.11 -17.17 -6.76
CA TYR A 23 7.39 -16.04 -5.89
C TYR A 23 6.11 -15.65 -5.17
N SER A 24 6.08 -15.86 -3.86
CA SER A 24 4.98 -15.41 -3.01
C SER A 24 4.72 -13.93 -3.25
N LYS A 25 3.44 -13.55 -3.28
CA LYS A 25 3.00 -12.16 -3.39
C LYS A 25 3.61 -11.30 -2.28
N ARG A 26 3.88 -10.04 -2.59
CA ARG A 26 4.50 -9.07 -1.68
C ARG A 26 3.83 -7.72 -1.81
N TRP A 27 3.86 -6.94 -0.72
CA TRP A 27 3.37 -5.57 -0.74
C TRP A 27 4.42 -4.61 -1.31
N TYR A 28 3.96 -3.74 -2.20
CA TYR A 28 4.73 -2.65 -2.79
C TYR A 28 3.92 -1.35 -2.76
N VAL A 29 4.60 -0.22 -2.94
CA VAL A 29 3.94 1.07 -3.19
C VAL A 29 4.11 1.46 -4.65
N ALA A 30 3.01 1.59 -5.37
CA ALA A 30 2.95 2.17 -6.70
C ALA A 30 2.65 3.67 -6.61
N PHE A 31 3.51 4.48 -7.23
CA PHE A 31 3.23 5.91 -7.40
C PHE A 31 2.30 6.12 -8.59
N VAL A 32 1.20 6.81 -8.35
CA VAL A 32 0.17 7.10 -9.36
C VAL A 32 0.08 8.59 -9.67
N ARG A 33 -0.58 8.95 -10.76
CA ARG A 33 -0.95 10.34 -11.06
C ARG A 33 -1.82 10.90 -9.93
N MET A 34 -1.63 12.18 -9.64
CA MET A 34 -2.40 12.91 -8.63
C MET A 34 -3.91 12.73 -8.85
N HIS A 35 -4.66 12.41 -7.79
CA HIS A 35 -6.12 12.19 -7.80
C HIS A 35 -6.60 10.95 -8.59
N HIS A 36 -5.69 10.07 -9.05
CA HIS A 36 -6.04 8.82 -9.72
C HIS A 36 -5.96 7.59 -8.80
N GLU A 37 -5.69 7.77 -7.50
CA GLU A 37 -5.50 6.70 -6.52
C GLU A 37 -6.70 5.75 -6.49
N LYS A 38 -7.91 6.29 -6.30
CA LYS A 38 -9.15 5.50 -6.24
C LYS A 38 -9.46 4.79 -7.56
N LYS A 39 -9.23 5.47 -8.69
CA LYS A 39 -9.48 4.90 -10.04
C LYS A 39 -8.52 3.75 -10.36
N VAL A 40 -7.25 3.87 -9.95
CA VAL A 40 -6.27 2.79 -10.11
C VAL A 40 -6.65 1.61 -9.21
N ALA A 41 -6.99 1.86 -7.94
CA ALA A 41 -7.43 0.84 -7.00
C ALA A 41 -8.64 0.03 -7.50
N GLU A 42 -9.66 0.72 -8.03
CA GLU A 42 -10.84 0.08 -8.62
C GLU A 42 -10.46 -0.83 -9.81
N ARG A 43 -9.58 -0.34 -10.69
CA ARG A 43 -9.12 -1.13 -11.85
C ARG A 43 -8.31 -2.36 -11.42
N LEU A 44 -7.45 -2.22 -10.42
CA LEU A 44 -6.68 -3.33 -9.85
C LEU A 44 -7.61 -4.36 -9.20
N GLY A 45 -8.63 -3.91 -8.47
CA GLY A 45 -9.65 -4.79 -7.89
C GLY A 45 -10.40 -5.59 -8.94
N LYS A 46 -10.78 -4.98 -10.08
CA LYS A 46 -11.40 -5.68 -11.22
C LYS A 46 -10.51 -6.74 -11.85
N MET A 47 -9.19 -6.62 -11.71
CA MET A 47 -8.20 -7.60 -12.18
C MET A 47 -7.90 -8.68 -11.12
N GLY A 48 -8.51 -8.62 -9.94
CA GLY A 48 -8.23 -9.53 -8.83
C GLY A 48 -6.92 -9.23 -8.08
N ILE A 49 -6.33 -8.05 -8.31
CA ILE A 49 -5.11 -7.63 -7.62
C ILE A 49 -5.50 -6.95 -6.30
N GLU A 50 -5.10 -7.55 -5.19
CA GLU A 50 -5.29 -6.97 -3.86
C GLU A 50 -4.49 -5.65 -3.76
N ASN A 51 -5.17 -4.62 -3.27
CA ASN A 51 -4.63 -3.28 -3.17
C ASN A 51 -5.25 -2.53 -1.99
N PHE A 52 -4.59 -1.46 -1.58
CA PHE A 52 -5.03 -0.60 -0.49
C PHE A 52 -4.68 0.86 -0.80
N VAL A 53 -5.64 1.76 -0.61
CA VAL A 53 -5.43 3.21 -0.67
C VAL A 53 -5.71 3.77 0.72
N PRO A 54 -4.76 4.48 1.34
CA PRO A 54 -4.98 5.05 2.66
C PRO A 54 -5.90 6.27 2.54
N VAL A 55 -7.20 6.03 2.67
CA VAL A 55 -8.23 7.07 2.72
C VAL A 55 -8.71 7.24 4.16
N GLN A 56 -9.05 8.47 4.52
CA GLN A 56 -9.55 8.86 5.82
C GLN A 56 -10.85 9.66 5.64
N GLN A 57 -11.79 9.52 6.56
CA GLN A 57 -12.98 10.37 6.61
C GLN A 57 -12.67 11.66 7.36
N GLU A 58 -12.92 12.80 6.73
CA GLU A 58 -12.81 14.13 7.32
C GLU A 58 -14.18 14.81 7.38
N VAL A 59 -14.51 15.44 8.51
CA VAL A 59 -15.73 16.24 8.63
C VAL A 59 -15.42 17.67 8.20
N HIS A 60 -15.79 18.05 6.99
CA HIS A 60 -15.78 19.44 6.56
C HIS A 60 -17.03 20.16 7.07
N GLN A 61 -16.83 21.20 7.88
CA GLN A 61 -17.90 22.11 8.28
C GLN A 61 -17.97 23.28 7.29
N TRP A 62 -19.08 23.36 6.57
CA TRP A 62 -19.46 24.48 5.73
C TRP A 62 -20.42 25.38 6.51
N SER A 63 -20.55 26.64 6.09
CA SER A 63 -21.36 27.66 6.78
C SER A 63 -22.82 27.25 6.98
N ASP A 64 -23.35 26.33 6.16
CA ASP A 64 -24.72 25.81 6.27
C ASP A 64 -24.80 24.38 6.82
N ARG A 65 -23.78 23.52 6.66
CA ARG A 65 -23.82 22.07 7.00
C ARG A 65 -22.46 21.45 7.32
N ARG A 66 -22.47 20.33 8.06
CA ARG A 66 -21.31 19.42 8.18
C ARG A 66 -21.42 18.30 7.16
N LYS A 67 -20.35 18.01 6.42
CA LYS A 67 -20.30 16.91 5.43
C LYS A 67 -19.04 16.06 5.66
N VAL A 68 -19.22 14.74 5.73
CA VAL A 68 -18.12 13.78 5.75
C VAL A 68 -17.57 13.66 4.32
N VAL A 69 -16.26 13.86 4.16
CA VAL A 69 -15.53 13.77 2.89
C VAL A 69 -14.39 12.79 3.06
N GLU A 70 -14.19 11.89 2.10
CA GLU A 70 -13.01 11.02 2.09
C GLU A 70 -11.80 11.75 1.50
N SER A 71 -10.76 11.91 2.30
CA SER A 71 -9.47 12.47 1.90
C SER A 71 -8.42 11.37 1.79
N VAL A 72 -7.48 11.49 0.84
CA VAL A 72 -6.37 10.54 0.69
C VAL A 72 -5.23 10.97 1.61
N LEU A 73 -4.86 10.13 2.57
CA LEU A 73 -3.82 10.43 3.56
C LEU A 73 -2.42 10.49 2.94
N LEU A 74 -2.13 9.58 2.01
CA LEU A 74 -0.87 9.52 1.27
C LEU A 74 -1.15 9.76 -0.22
N PRO A 75 -1.11 11.04 -0.67
CA PRO A 75 -1.37 11.36 -2.07
C PRO A 75 -0.44 10.60 -3.01
N MET A 76 -0.94 10.26 -4.19
CA MET A 76 -0.20 9.59 -5.25
C MET A 76 0.34 8.20 -4.89
N MET A 77 -0.08 7.58 -3.78
CA MET A 77 0.40 6.26 -3.36
C MET A 77 -0.74 5.24 -3.33
N VAL A 78 -0.52 4.11 -4.00
CA VAL A 78 -1.39 2.92 -3.92
C VAL A 78 -0.54 1.75 -3.48
N PHE A 79 -0.96 1.07 -2.42
CA PHE A 79 -0.32 -0.16 -1.96
C PHE A 79 -0.88 -1.34 -2.75
N VAL A 80 -0.02 -2.21 -3.25
CA VAL A 80 -0.41 -3.36 -4.08
C VAL A 80 0.25 -4.65 -3.57
N TYR A 81 -0.52 -5.73 -3.50
CA TYR A 81 -0.04 -7.06 -3.11
C TYR A 81 0.04 -7.95 -4.34
N VAL A 82 1.25 -8.10 -4.86
CA VAL A 82 1.48 -8.65 -6.20
C VAL A 82 2.61 -9.65 -6.26
N ASP A 83 2.47 -10.62 -7.16
CA ASP A 83 3.56 -11.47 -7.61
C ASP A 83 4.41 -10.75 -8.70
N PRO A 84 5.53 -11.32 -9.18
CA PRO A 84 6.37 -10.67 -10.19
C PRO A 84 5.70 -10.42 -11.54
N LYS A 85 4.69 -11.20 -11.92
CA LYS A 85 3.92 -11.02 -13.16
C LYS A 85 2.94 -9.86 -12.99
N GLU A 86 2.11 -9.90 -11.96
CA GLU A 86 1.17 -8.83 -11.60
C GLU A 86 1.91 -7.51 -11.39
N ARG A 87 3.12 -7.53 -10.81
CA ARG A 87 3.96 -6.35 -10.63
C ARG A 87 4.27 -5.64 -11.95
N LYS A 88 4.52 -6.39 -13.03
CA LYS A 88 4.73 -5.84 -14.37
C LYS A 88 3.42 -5.30 -14.96
N GLU A 89 2.31 -6.00 -14.72
CA GLU A 89 0.98 -5.58 -15.19
C GLU A 89 0.56 -4.25 -14.56
N VAL A 90 0.78 -4.05 -13.27
CA VAL A 90 0.50 -2.77 -12.59
C VAL A 90 1.30 -1.61 -13.20
N LEU A 91 2.58 -1.83 -13.54
CA LEU A 91 3.42 -0.82 -14.20
C LEU A 91 2.98 -0.50 -15.63
N SER A 92 2.22 -1.37 -16.28
CA SER A 92 1.72 -1.12 -17.63
C SER A 92 0.63 -0.03 -17.68
N PHE A 93 0.07 0.35 -16.53
CA PHE A 93 -0.95 1.38 -16.46
C PHE A 93 -0.32 2.75 -16.68
N SER A 94 -0.82 3.52 -17.66
CA SER A 94 -0.33 4.89 -17.95
C SER A 94 -0.47 5.89 -16.79
N THR A 95 -1.28 5.54 -15.79
CA THR A 95 -1.49 6.32 -14.57
C THR A 95 -0.53 5.94 -13.45
N VAL A 96 0.22 4.84 -13.58
CA VAL A 96 1.25 4.40 -12.63
C VAL A 96 2.61 4.81 -13.19
N SER A 97 3.40 5.53 -12.40
CA SER A 97 4.70 6.05 -12.82
C SER A 97 5.84 5.08 -12.50
N ARG A 98 5.93 4.63 -11.25
CA ARG A 98 7.01 3.75 -10.76
C ARG A 98 6.63 3.14 -9.42
N TYR A 99 7.40 2.16 -8.97
CA TYR A 99 7.36 1.73 -7.58
C TYR A 99 8.26 2.61 -6.70
N MET A 100 7.93 2.67 -5.41
CA MET A 100 8.81 3.24 -4.40
C MET A 100 10.09 2.41 -4.28
N VAL A 101 11.23 3.10 -4.18
CA VAL A 101 12.56 2.52 -4.05
C VAL A 101 13.24 3.22 -2.88
N MET A 102 13.95 2.45 -2.04
CA MET A 102 14.68 3.01 -0.91
C MET A 102 15.92 3.77 -1.37
N ARG A 103 16.37 4.73 -0.57
CA ARG A 103 17.56 5.52 -0.91
C ARG A 103 18.79 4.60 -1.02
N GLY A 104 19.42 4.61 -2.19
CA GLY A 104 20.61 3.80 -2.48
C GLY A 104 20.30 2.40 -3.00
N GLU A 105 19.02 2.03 -3.14
CA GLU A 105 18.61 0.78 -3.76
C GLU A 105 18.16 1.00 -5.21
N SER A 106 18.19 -0.06 -6.02
CA SER A 106 17.63 -0.06 -7.38
C SER A 106 16.36 -0.90 -7.51
N SER A 107 16.09 -1.76 -6.52
CA SER A 107 14.91 -2.61 -6.46
C SER A 107 13.74 -1.91 -5.77
N PRO A 108 12.49 -2.19 -6.17
CA PRO A 108 11.30 -1.74 -5.45
C PRO A 108 11.33 -2.16 -3.98
N ALA A 109 10.99 -1.22 -3.10
CA ALA A 109 10.87 -1.46 -1.67
C ALA A 109 9.72 -2.44 -1.39
N VAL A 110 10.02 -3.50 -0.64
CA VAL A 110 9.03 -4.49 -0.18
C VAL A 110 8.53 -4.10 1.20
N ILE A 111 7.22 -4.09 1.39
CA ILE A 111 6.60 -3.88 2.71
C ILE A 111 6.28 -5.27 3.30
N PRO A 112 6.79 -5.61 4.50
CA PRO A 112 6.38 -6.82 5.21
C PRO A 112 4.88 -6.82 5.53
N ASP A 113 4.24 -7.99 5.45
CA ASP A 113 2.80 -8.13 5.69
C ASP A 113 2.36 -7.60 7.07
N GLU A 114 3.16 -7.84 8.10
CA GLU A 114 2.90 -7.34 9.46
C GLU A 114 2.89 -5.80 9.50
N GLN A 115 3.80 -5.15 8.78
CA GLN A 115 3.82 -3.69 8.69
C GLN A 115 2.59 -3.16 7.97
N MET A 116 2.18 -3.83 6.88
CA MET A 116 0.95 -3.48 6.16
C MET A 116 -0.30 -3.67 7.03
N ALA A 117 -0.39 -4.77 7.76
CA ALA A 117 -1.51 -5.06 8.64
C ALA A 117 -1.63 -4.02 9.76
N ARG A 118 -0.49 -3.68 10.41
CA ARG A 118 -0.45 -2.60 11.41
C ARG A 118 -0.84 -1.25 10.82
N PHE A 119 -0.36 -0.93 9.61
CA PHE A 119 -0.70 0.31 8.93
C PHE A 119 -2.20 0.41 8.64
N ARG A 120 -2.81 -0.64 8.07
CA ARG A 120 -4.26 -0.73 7.84
C ARG A 120 -5.05 -0.55 9.16
N PHE A 121 -4.66 -1.30 10.20
CA PHE A 121 -5.28 -1.20 11.51
C PHE A 121 -5.23 0.21 12.11
N MET A 122 -4.09 0.90 12.02
CA MET A 122 -3.99 2.28 12.54
C MET A 122 -4.93 3.26 11.83
N LEU A 123 -5.23 3.04 10.55
CA LEU A 123 -6.12 3.92 9.78
C LEU A 123 -7.60 3.63 10.04
N ASP A 124 -7.97 2.37 10.21
CA ASP A 124 -9.36 1.97 10.44
C ASP A 124 -9.87 2.35 11.84
N TYR A 125 -8.99 2.43 12.84
CA TYR A 125 -9.34 2.64 14.26
C TYR A 125 -8.88 4.00 14.82
N SER A 126 -8.54 4.97 13.97
CA SER A 126 -8.22 6.33 14.41
C SER A 126 -9.48 7.19 14.45
N ASP A 127 -9.92 7.59 15.65
CA ASP A 127 -11.05 8.52 15.83
C ASP A 127 -10.71 9.96 15.38
N GLU A 128 -9.42 10.27 15.21
CA GLU A 128 -8.93 11.58 14.78
C GLU A 128 -8.32 11.52 13.37
N ALA A 129 -8.49 12.62 12.63
CA ALA A 129 -7.85 12.83 11.34
C ALA A 129 -6.31 12.82 11.50
N VAL A 130 -5.65 11.83 10.91
CA VAL A 130 -4.19 11.75 10.86
C VAL A 130 -3.69 12.79 9.87
N TYR A 131 -2.93 13.78 10.34
CA TYR A 131 -2.27 14.74 9.47
C TYR A 131 -0.80 14.39 9.31
N MET A 132 -0.42 13.87 8.14
CA MET A 132 1.00 13.71 7.83
C MET A 132 1.55 15.04 7.33
N LYS A 133 2.28 15.79 8.18
CA LYS A 133 3.05 16.94 7.70
C LYS A 133 4.18 16.41 6.81
N PRO A 134 4.22 16.72 5.50
CA PRO A 134 5.35 16.31 4.70
C PRO A 134 6.59 17.02 5.27
N LYS A 135 7.59 16.25 5.71
CA LYS A 135 8.92 16.79 5.95
C LYS A 135 9.52 17.10 4.59
N ILE A 136 9.23 18.29 4.08
CA ILE A 136 9.93 18.87 2.94
C ILE A 136 11.38 19.07 3.43
N ARG A 137 12.30 18.28 2.89
CA ARG A 137 13.75 18.53 2.98
C ARG A 137 14.22 19.10 1.66
#